data_AF-A0A818LNT0-F1
#
_entry.id   AF-A0A818LNT0-F1
#
_cell.length_a   1.000
_cell.length_b   1.000
_cell.length_c   1.000
_cell.angle_alpha   90.00
_cell.angle_beta   90.00
_cell.angle_gamma   90.00
#
_symmetry.space_group_name_H-M   'P 1'
#
loop_
_entity.id
_entity.type
_entity.pdbx_description
1 polymer ?
#
loop_
_entity_poly.entity_id
_entity_poly.type
_entity_poly.pdbx_seq_one_letter_code
_entity_poly.pdbx_strand_id
1 'polypeptide(L)'
;MFSSHSINFNFSGGSVSWSIREVDYSAINSTVGVRISQRHSWRRSAAMDFWRVPECDVDTIRNGSAIIGEGFLNCISDECSRLGNSYLTIPTRVSCTDFSVEYDYASGETYRMIQLPIGYQFTYSFSSCCWISLLPTSHSSSWKLNVTINTNRRVNGRFNNAPVSTMNPTVQLRVGQVHVIHIPMADSDGDKVRCRWGYDEFEVGGIYSAKGDLRSNPCELTYNATTIGYEGVALVIEDFDTNDALLSSIPLQFLYLY
;
A
#
# COMPACT_ATOMS: atom_id res chain seq x y z
N MET A 1 15.29 0.08 -25.82
CA MET A 1 14.40 -1.09 -26.03
C MET A 1 14.20 -1.75 -24.67
N PHE A 2 13.27 -1.23 -23.87
CA PHE A 2 12.78 -1.86 -22.64
C PHE A 2 11.26 -1.77 -22.72
N SER A 3 10.61 -2.87 -23.05
CA SER A 3 9.16 -2.97 -22.99
C SER A 3 8.75 -2.97 -21.52
N SER A 4 8.18 -1.87 -21.05
CA SER A 4 7.50 -1.77 -19.76
C SER A 4 6.21 -2.59 -19.84
N HIS A 5 6.30 -3.89 -19.57
CA HIS A 5 5.12 -4.73 -19.38
C HIS A 5 4.62 -4.51 -17.96
N SER A 6 3.38 -4.06 -17.78
CA SER A 6 2.82 -3.79 -16.46
C SER A 6 1.84 -4.90 -16.07
N ILE A 7 2.19 -5.70 -15.06
CA ILE A 7 1.32 -6.72 -14.41
C ILE A 7 0.31 -6.02 -13.46
N ASN A 8 -0.15 -4.82 -13.81
CA ASN A 8 -0.88 -3.93 -12.90
C ASN A 8 -2.41 -4.02 -13.01
N PHE A 9 -2.89 -5.09 -13.63
CA PHE A 9 -4.31 -5.42 -13.73
C PHE A 9 -4.66 -6.47 -12.68
N ASN A 10 -5.92 -6.48 -12.23
CA ASN A 10 -6.43 -7.38 -11.21
C ASN A 10 -5.82 -7.18 -9.82
N PHE A 11 -5.58 -5.93 -9.44
CA PHE A 11 -5.15 -5.59 -8.09
C PHE A 11 -6.21 -6.01 -7.06
N SER A 12 -5.78 -6.66 -5.98
CA SER A 12 -6.63 -7.16 -4.90
C SER A 12 -6.35 -6.47 -3.56
N GLY A 13 -5.34 -5.60 -3.50
CA GLY A 13 -5.01 -4.85 -2.30
C GLY A 13 -3.52 -4.73 -2.08
N GLY A 14 -3.14 -3.85 -1.15
CA GLY A 14 -1.76 -3.61 -0.81
C GLY A 14 -1.60 -2.50 0.21
N SER A 15 -0.37 -2.37 0.69
CA SER A 15 0.06 -1.30 1.58
C SER A 15 1.50 -0.89 1.28
N VAL A 16 1.80 0.37 1.60
CA VAL A 16 3.14 0.94 1.47
C VAL A 16 3.47 1.70 2.74
N SER A 17 4.55 1.34 3.41
CA SER A 17 5.04 2.05 4.60
C SER A 17 6.49 2.46 4.41
N TRP A 18 6.99 3.37 5.26
CA TRP A 18 8.35 3.85 5.20
C TRP A 18 8.95 4.06 6.58
N SER A 19 10.27 4.00 6.65
CA SER A 19 11.02 4.23 7.89
C SER A 19 12.42 4.76 7.58
N ILE A 20 12.94 5.60 8.44
CA ILE A 20 14.32 6.10 8.35
C ILE A 20 15.25 5.10 9.04
N ARG A 21 16.35 4.75 8.37
CA ARG A 21 17.30 3.72 8.82
C ARG A 21 18.72 4.25 9.00
N GLU A 22 19.12 5.23 8.20
CA GLU A 22 20.49 5.75 8.19
C GLU A 22 20.47 7.27 8.01
N VAL A 23 21.51 7.95 8.50
CA VAL A 23 21.69 9.40 8.31
C VAL A 23 23.11 9.66 7.84
N ASP A 24 23.26 10.28 6.69
CA ASP A 24 24.55 10.71 6.16
C ASP A 24 24.72 12.23 6.32
N TYR A 25 25.55 12.61 7.28
CA TYR A 25 25.92 14.01 7.57
C TYR A 25 27.12 14.50 6.76
N SER A 26 27.76 13.65 5.95
CA SER A 26 29.03 13.96 5.28
C SER A 26 28.87 14.70 3.94
N ALA A 27 27.67 14.72 3.37
CA ALA A 27 27.37 15.40 2.11
C ALA A 27 26.99 16.87 2.33
N ILE A 28 27.35 17.73 1.35
CA ILE A 28 26.98 19.16 1.27
C ILE A 28 25.45 19.38 1.36
N ASN A 29 24.67 18.34 1.06
CA ASN A 29 23.24 18.23 1.35
C ASN A 29 23.02 16.97 2.19
N SER A 30 22.89 17.08 3.52
CA SER A 30 22.70 15.91 4.38
C SER A 30 21.47 15.10 3.94
N THR A 31 21.61 13.78 3.88
CA THR A 31 20.55 12.86 3.43
C THR A 31 20.22 11.82 4.49
N VAL A 32 19.06 11.19 4.34
CA VAL A 32 18.64 10.04 5.14
C VAL A 32 18.35 8.84 4.25
N GLY A 33 18.78 7.67 4.71
CA GLY A 33 18.41 6.39 4.15
C GLY A 33 16.98 6.05 4.56
N VAL A 34 16.08 6.00 3.60
CA VAL A 34 14.67 5.64 3.80
C VAL A 34 14.42 4.25 3.25
N ARG A 35 13.89 3.36 4.11
CA ARG A 35 13.37 2.07 3.72
C ARG A 35 11.90 2.21 3.40
N ILE A 36 11.53 2.01 2.14
CA ILE A 36 10.12 1.90 1.70
C ILE A 36 9.78 0.43 1.61
N SER A 37 8.82 -0.03 2.41
CA SER A 37 8.35 -1.41 2.47
C SER A 37 6.97 -1.49 1.82
N GLN A 38 6.76 -2.50 0.99
CA GLN A 38 5.58 -2.65 0.14
C GLN A 38 5.06 -4.07 0.26
N ARG A 39 3.74 -4.22 0.39
CA ARG A 39 3.04 -5.49 0.22
C ARG A 39 1.94 -5.27 -0.80
N HIS A 40 1.88 -6.10 -1.82
CA HIS A 40 0.90 -5.97 -2.89
C HIS A 40 0.31 -7.33 -3.22
N SER A 41 -0.93 -7.31 -3.68
CA SER A 41 -1.69 -8.52 -3.98
C SER A 41 -2.46 -8.37 -5.28
N TRP A 42 -2.53 -9.45 -6.04
CA TRP A 42 -3.24 -9.54 -7.30
C TRP A 42 -4.06 -10.81 -7.34
N ARG A 43 -5.04 -10.84 -8.25
CA ARG A 43 -5.79 -12.04 -8.55
C ARG A 43 -4.85 -13.12 -9.05
N ARG A 44 -4.89 -14.29 -8.43
CA ARG A 44 -3.96 -15.39 -8.72
C ARG A 44 -4.18 -15.97 -10.11
N SER A 45 -5.43 -16.24 -10.46
CA SER A 45 -5.81 -16.79 -11.77
C SER A 45 -5.56 -15.83 -12.94
N ALA A 46 -5.44 -14.52 -12.69
CA ALA A 46 -5.12 -13.54 -13.73
C ALA A 46 -3.73 -13.75 -14.35
N ALA A 47 -2.81 -14.41 -13.63
CA ALA A 47 -1.53 -14.86 -14.16
C ALA A 47 -1.70 -15.86 -15.34
N MET A 48 -2.86 -16.52 -15.47
CA MET A 48 -3.15 -17.41 -16.59
C MET A 48 -3.67 -16.71 -17.84
N ASP A 49 -4.19 -15.49 -17.72
CA ASP A 49 -5.00 -14.87 -18.79
C ASP A 49 -4.19 -13.99 -19.76
N PHE A 50 -3.06 -13.42 -19.36
CA PHE A 50 -2.39 -12.38 -20.17
C PHE A 50 -0.87 -12.50 -20.38
N TRP A 51 -0.16 -13.28 -19.57
CA TRP A 51 1.30 -13.40 -19.69
C TRP A 51 1.75 -14.68 -19.00
N ARG A 52 2.77 -15.37 -19.51
CA ARG A 52 3.34 -16.60 -18.90
C ARG A 52 4.07 -16.29 -17.58
N VAL A 53 3.37 -15.72 -16.60
CA VAL A 53 3.83 -15.61 -15.22
C VAL A 53 3.59 -16.97 -14.59
N PRO A 54 4.60 -17.58 -13.93
CA PRO A 54 4.38 -18.78 -13.15
C PRO A 54 3.27 -18.50 -12.14
N GLU A 55 2.24 -19.35 -12.13
CA GLU A 55 1.18 -19.27 -11.13
C GLU A 55 1.82 -19.27 -9.73
N CYS A 56 1.33 -18.41 -8.84
CA CYS A 56 1.82 -18.50 -7.47
C CYS A 56 1.31 -19.78 -6.83
N ASP A 57 2.25 -20.65 -6.47
CA ASP A 57 2.05 -21.93 -5.84
C ASP A 57 3.22 -22.22 -4.88
N VAL A 58 3.18 -23.40 -4.25
CA VAL A 58 4.20 -23.81 -3.28
C VAL A 58 5.60 -23.88 -3.91
N ASP A 59 5.72 -24.33 -5.16
CA ASP A 59 7.01 -24.50 -5.83
C ASP A 59 7.59 -23.16 -6.26
N THR A 60 6.77 -22.25 -6.79
CA THR A 60 7.21 -20.94 -7.24
C THR A 60 7.56 -20.01 -6.08
N ILE A 61 6.90 -20.15 -4.91
CA ILE A 61 7.33 -19.51 -3.66
C ILE A 61 8.69 -20.06 -3.24
N ARG A 62 8.85 -21.40 -3.18
CA ARG A 62 10.10 -22.03 -2.74
C ARG A 62 11.31 -21.61 -3.59
N ASN A 63 11.10 -21.47 -4.90
CA ASN A 63 12.15 -21.11 -5.84
C ASN A 63 12.28 -19.59 -6.05
N GLY A 64 11.38 -18.78 -5.46
CA GLY A 64 11.35 -17.32 -5.63
C GLY A 64 11.09 -16.86 -7.08
N SER A 65 10.49 -17.72 -7.91
CA SER A 65 10.45 -17.57 -9.36
C SER A 65 9.18 -16.90 -9.91
N ALA A 66 8.11 -16.84 -9.12
CA ALA A 66 6.88 -16.15 -9.51
C ALA A 66 6.98 -14.66 -9.18
N ILE A 67 7.01 -13.81 -10.21
CA ILE A 67 6.88 -12.36 -10.09
C ILE A 67 5.42 -12.01 -10.36
N ILE A 68 4.69 -11.66 -9.30
CA ILE A 68 3.23 -11.47 -9.38
C ILE A 68 2.82 -10.02 -9.60
N GLY A 69 3.78 -9.09 -9.52
CA GLY A 69 3.50 -7.69 -9.81
C GLY A 69 4.75 -6.86 -10.00
N GLU A 70 4.64 -5.85 -10.85
CA GLU A 70 5.72 -4.94 -11.20
C GLU A 70 5.23 -3.56 -11.64
N GLY A 71 6.03 -2.54 -11.35
CA GLY A 71 5.74 -1.16 -11.68
C GLY A 71 6.68 -0.24 -10.93
N PHE A 72 6.23 1.01 -10.74
CA PHE A 72 7.03 2.05 -10.10
C PHE A 72 6.17 2.86 -9.13
N LEU A 73 6.71 3.10 -7.93
CA LEU A 73 6.33 4.22 -7.09
C LEU A 73 6.96 5.46 -7.71
N ASN A 74 6.14 6.38 -8.20
CA ASN A 74 6.60 7.60 -8.85
C ASN A 74 6.51 8.76 -7.85
N CYS A 75 7.56 9.57 -7.76
CA CYS A 75 7.53 10.79 -6.99
C CYS A 75 6.63 11.83 -7.70
N ILE A 76 5.64 12.36 -7.00
CA ILE A 76 4.60 13.26 -7.56
C ILE A 76 4.45 14.61 -6.84
N SER A 77 5.23 14.88 -5.79
CA SER A 77 5.23 16.19 -5.11
C SER A 77 6.18 17.19 -5.78
N ASP A 78 6.05 18.48 -5.47
CA ASP A 78 6.90 19.53 -6.04
C ASP A 78 8.38 19.37 -5.64
N GLU A 79 8.62 18.79 -4.47
CA GLU A 79 9.95 18.48 -3.93
C GLU A 79 10.69 17.44 -4.75
N CYS A 80 10.03 16.66 -5.61
CA CYS A 80 10.67 15.67 -6.47
C CYS A 80 11.74 16.29 -7.39
N SER A 81 11.63 17.59 -7.71
CA SER A 81 12.66 18.36 -8.42
C SER A 81 14.02 18.41 -7.72
N ARG A 82 14.07 18.08 -6.42
CA ARG A 82 15.28 18.02 -5.59
C ARG A 82 15.98 16.66 -5.64
N LEU A 83 15.36 15.68 -6.29
CA LEU A 83 15.86 14.32 -6.38
C LEU A 83 16.67 14.12 -7.66
N GLY A 84 17.71 13.29 -7.57
CA GLY A 84 18.32 12.72 -8.76
C GLY A 84 17.37 11.74 -9.45
N ASN A 85 17.55 11.54 -10.76
CA ASN A 85 16.69 10.66 -11.58
C ASN A 85 16.50 9.25 -10.99
N SER A 86 17.50 8.72 -10.28
CA SER A 86 17.46 7.39 -9.63
C SER A 86 16.44 7.27 -8.50
N TYR A 87 15.93 8.38 -7.95
CA TYR A 87 14.94 8.38 -6.87
C TYR A 87 13.57 8.92 -7.31
N LEU A 88 13.42 9.36 -8.57
CA LEU A 88 12.11 9.76 -9.10
C LEU A 88 11.16 8.58 -9.26
N THR A 89 11.70 7.38 -9.48
CA THR A 89 10.93 6.15 -9.65
C THR A 89 11.56 5.03 -8.85
N ILE A 90 10.74 4.28 -8.13
CA ILE A 90 11.19 3.20 -7.25
C ILE A 90 10.51 1.91 -7.69
N PRO A 91 11.26 0.88 -8.11
CA PRO A 91 10.68 -0.38 -8.57
C PRO A 91 9.84 -1.06 -7.48
N THR A 92 8.61 -1.45 -7.85
CA THR A 92 7.65 -2.13 -6.95
C THR A 92 7.57 -3.63 -7.17
N ARG A 93 8.53 -4.20 -7.91
CA ARG A 93 8.56 -5.63 -8.25
C ARG A 93 8.57 -6.48 -6.97
N VAL A 94 7.59 -7.38 -6.89
CA VAL A 94 7.41 -8.34 -5.79
C VAL A 94 7.39 -9.76 -6.33
N SER A 95 8.11 -10.64 -5.63
CA SER A 95 7.97 -12.09 -5.81
C SER A 95 6.83 -12.59 -4.94
N CYS A 96 6.20 -13.68 -5.36
CA CYS A 96 5.15 -14.28 -4.55
C CYS A 96 5.70 -14.81 -3.22
N THR A 97 5.00 -14.49 -2.14
CA THR A 97 5.30 -14.96 -0.78
C THR A 97 4.18 -15.80 -0.21
N ASP A 98 2.94 -15.59 -0.67
CA ASP A 98 1.75 -16.32 -0.23
C ASP A 98 0.62 -16.24 -1.27
N PHE A 99 -0.33 -17.17 -1.18
CA PHE A 99 -1.48 -17.22 -2.08
C PHE A 99 -2.68 -17.94 -1.45
N SER A 100 -3.84 -17.76 -2.06
CA SER A 100 -5.04 -18.56 -1.82
C SER A 100 -5.66 -19.00 -3.15
N VAL A 101 -5.90 -20.30 -3.28
CA VAL A 101 -6.68 -20.85 -4.40
C VAL A 101 -8.18 -20.55 -4.20
N GLU A 102 -8.67 -20.70 -2.97
CA GLU A 102 -10.08 -20.51 -2.62
C GLU A 102 -10.55 -19.07 -2.82
N TYR A 103 -9.71 -18.11 -2.44
CA TYR A 103 -10.00 -16.67 -2.57
C TYR A 103 -9.34 -16.02 -3.78
N ASP A 104 -8.67 -16.82 -4.62
CA ASP A 104 -8.07 -16.42 -5.89
C ASP A 104 -7.13 -15.20 -5.80
N TYR A 105 -6.24 -15.16 -4.81
CA TYR A 105 -5.24 -14.10 -4.67
C TYR A 105 -3.81 -14.65 -4.53
N ALA A 106 -2.85 -13.83 -4.92
CA ALA A 106 -1.43 -14.01 -4.64
C ALA A 106 -0.87 -12.69 -4.09
N SER A 107 -0.02 -12.76 -3.07
CA SER A 107 0.61 -11.60 -2.46
C SER A 107 2.13 -11.74 -2.42
N GLY A 108 2.78 -10.59 -2.36
CA GLY A 108 4.23 -10.48 -2.36
C GLY A 108 4.69 -9.22 -1.63
N GLU A 109 5.90 -9.28 -1.10
CA GLU A 109 6.51 -8.21 -0.33
C GLU A 109 7.87 -7.81 -0.91
N THR A 110 8.19 -6.53 -0.81
CA THR A 110 9.49 -6.00 -1.23
C THR A 110 9.82 -4.76 -0.44
N TYR A 111 11.10 -4.39 -0.41
CA TYR A 111 11.51 -3.10 0.10
C TYR A 111 12.62 -2.49 -0.75
N ARG A 112 12.74 -1.17 -0.68
CA ARG A 112 13.85 -0.44 -1.32
C ARG A 112 14.43 0.55 -0.32
N MET A 113 15.75 0.65 -0.35
CA MET A 113 16.50 1.72 0.31
C MET A 113 16.72 2.84 -0.70
N ILE A 114 16.36 4.06 -0.34
CA ILE A 114 16.63 5.26 -1.11
C ILE A 114 17.27 6.32 -0.23
N GLN A 115 17.97 7.29 -0.83
CA GLN A 115 18.51 8.44 -0.11
C GLN A 115 17.67 9.67 -0.44
N LEU A 116 17.12 10.32 0.58
CA LEU A 116 16.34 11.54 0.45
C LEU A 116 17.02 12.69 1.20
N PRO A 117 17.00 13.92 0.66
CA PRO A 117 17.53 15.08 1.38
C PRO A 117 16.67 15.36 2.61
N ILE A 118 17.33 15.74 3.72
CA ILE A 118 16.69 16.10 4.98
C ILE A 118 15.92 17.42 4.84
N GLY A 119 14.79 17.55 5.53
CA GLY A 119 14.03 18.80 5.62
C GLY A 119 12.94 18.95 4.56
N TYR A 120 12.57 17.86 3.89
CA TYR A 120 11.58 17.86 2.81
C TYR A 120 10.53 16.77 3.00
N GLN A 121 9.41 16.95 2.31
CA GLN A 121 8.32 15.99 2.23
C GLN A 121 8.20 15.50 0.79
N PHE A 122 8.11 14.19 0.59
CA PHE A 122 8.03 13.57 -0.73
C PHE A 122 6.81 12.66 -0.80
N THR A 123 5.95 12.89 -1.78
CA THR A 123 4.82 11.99 -2.05
C THR A 123 5.16 11.05 -3.19
N TYR A 124 5.11 9.75 -2.93
CA TYR A 124 5.23 8.70 -3.94
C TYR A 124 3.87 8.07 -4.20
N SER A 125 3.59 7.78 -5.47
CA SER A 125 2.35 7.17 -5.91
C SER A 125 2.62 5.90 -6.71
N PHE A 126 2.05 4.79 -6.28
CA PHE A 126 1.92 3.58 -7.08
C PHE A 126 0.46 3.43 -7.47
N SER A 127 0.18 3.50 -8.76
CA SER A 127 -1.20 3.49 -9.26
C SER A 127 -1.32 2.77 -10.58
N SER A 128 -2.48 2.19 -10.82
CA SER A 128 -2.86 1.73 -12.14
C SER A 128 -4.38 1.68 -12.27
N CYS A 129 -4.84 1.19 -13.42
CA CYS A 129 -6.25 1.28 -13.77
C CYS A 129 -7.11 0.24 -13.10
N CYS A 130 -6.60 -0.93 -12.72
CA CYS A 130 -7.54 -2.03 -12.66
C CYS A 130 -7.37 -2.87 -11.41
N TRP A 131 -8.28 -2.60 -10.48
CA TRP A 131 -8.77 -3.59 -9.52
C TRP A 131 -9.22 -4.88 -10.22
N ILE A 132 -9.51 -5.93 -9.45
CA ILE A 132 -10.11 -7.15 -9.99
C ILE A 132 -11.42 -6.88 -10.75
N SER A 133 -11.63 -7.62 -11.84
CA SER A 133 -12.82 -7.53 -12.67
C SER A 133 -14.11 -8.05 -12.00
N LEU A 134 -14.09 -8.31 -10.69
CA LEU A 134 -15.25 -8.76 -9.92
C LEU A 134 -15.83 -7.64 -9.04
N LEU A 135 -15.20 -6.45 -9.00
CA LEU A 135 -15.77 -5.30 -8.30
C LEU A 135 -17.02 -4.74 -9.02
N PRO A 136 -18.16 -4.54 -8.33
CA PRO A 136 -19.43 -4.10 -8.94
C PRO A 136 -19.38 -2.67 -9.49
N THR A 137 -18.69 -1.76 -8.80
CA THR A 137 -18.55 -0.36 -9.20
C THR A 137 -17.28 -0.20 -10.03
N SER A 138 -17.48 -0.25 -11.35
CA SER A 138 -16.48 -0.18 -12.42
C SER A 138 -15.31 -1.14 -12.29
N HIS A 139 -15.34 -2.21 -13.08
CA HIS A 139 -14.20 -3.08 -13.38
C HIS A 139 -12.96 -2.31 -13.92
N SER A 140 -13.11 -1.03 -14.24
CA SER A 140 -12.09 -0.06 -14.64
C SER A 140 -11.68 0.92 -13.52
N SER A 141 -12.08 0.67 -12.27
CA SER A 141 -11.74 1.53 -11.14
C SER A 141 -10.25 1.50 -10.90
N SER A 142 -9.66 2.69 -10.91
CA SER A 142 -8.25 2.88 -10.58
C SER A 142 -7.98 2.52 -9.13
N TRP A 143 -6.76 2.08 -8.85
CA TRP A 143 -6.22 1.98 -7.50
C TRP A 143 -5.00 2.90 -7.40
N LYS A 144 -4.75 3.38 -6.18
CA LYS A 144 -3.60 4.24 -5.91
C LYS A 144 -3.16 4.06 -4.46
N LEU A 145 -1.88 3.79 -4.30
CA LEU A 145 -1.18 3.72 -3.02
C LEU A 145 -0.26 4.94 -2.94
N ASN A 146 -0.78 6.04 -2.38
CA ASN A 146 0.03 7.21 -2.09
C ASN A 146 0.67 7.09 -0.72
N VAL A 147 1.97 7.36 -0.66
CA VAL A 147 2.74 7.42 0.57
C VAL A 147 3.48 8.73 0.65
N THR A 148 3.40 9.40 1.79
CA THR A 148 4.08 10.67 2.02
C THR A 148 5.20 10.49 3.03
N ILE A 149 6.43 10.68 2.57
CA ILE A 149 7.66 10.52 3.34
C ILE A 149 8.10 11.88 3.86
N ASN A 150 8.15 12.05 5.18
CA ASN A 150 8.58 13.29 5.81
C ASN A 150 9.98 13.14 6.42
N THR A 151 10.93 13.86 5.86
CA THR A 151 12.34 13.87 6.32
C THR A 151 12.66 15.07 7.19
N ASN A 152 11.66 15.82 7.64
CA ASN A 152 11.85 16.83 8.67
C ASN A 152 12.10 16.16 10.02
N ARG A 153 12.95 16.80 10.83
CA ARG A 153 13.07 16.40 12.24
C ARG A 153 11.86 16.91 12.99
N ARG A 154 11.36 16.06 13.88
CA ARG A 154 10.39 16.45 14.90
C ARG A 154 11.05 17.43 15.88
N VAL A 155 10.23 18.06 16.73
CA VAL A 155 10.69 18.97 17.78
C VAL A 155 11.70 18.30 18.74
N ASN A 156 11.58 17.00 18.96
CA ASN A 156 12.52 16.22 19.78
C ASN A 156 13.86 15.88 19.08
N GLY A 157 14.08 16.39 17.86
CA GLY A 157 15.30 16.18 17.07
C GLY A 157 15.38 14.82 16.35
N ARG A 158 14.42 13.91 16.58
CA ARG A 158 14.33 12.61 15.89
C ARG A 158 13.51 12.73 14.61
N PHE A 159 13.70 11.78 13.71
CA PHE A 159 12.84 11.64 12.55
C PHE A 159 11.56 10.86 12.89
N ASN A 160 10.56 10.93 12.03
CA ASN A 160 9.40 10.04 12.07
C ASN A 160 9.68 8.73 11.32
N ASN A 161 9.02 7.65 11.73
CA ASN A 161 8.85 6.41 10.99
C ASN A 161 7.36 6.19 10.87
N ALA A 162 6.87 5.96 9.65
CA ALA A 162 5.44 5.78 9.46
C ALA A 162 4.93 4.49 10.12
N PRO A 163 3.63 4.44 10.46
CA PRO A 163 3.03 3.23 10.97
C PRO A 163 3.08 2.13 9.90
N VAL A 164 2.89 0.89 10.34
CA VAL A 164 2.77 -0.28 9.48
C VAL A 164 1.38 -0.89 9.64
N SER A 165 0.81 -1.31 8.52
CA SER A 165 -0.44 -2.05 8.47
C SER A 165 -0.43 -3.00 7.28
N THR A 166 -0.83 -4.24 7.53
CA THR A 166 -0.91 -5.31 6.52
C THR A 166 -2.15 -6.14 6.79
N MET A 167 -2.96 -6.34 5.76
CA MET A 167 -4.17 -7.16 5.81
C MET A 167 -4.07 -8.31 4.82
N ASN A 168 -4.87 -9.35 5.04
CA ASN A 168 -5.19 -10.28 3.96
C ASN A 168 -5.88 -9.49 2.84
N PRO A 169 -5.51 -9.72 1.57
CA PRO A 169 -6.09 -8.97 0.46
C PRO A 169 -7.58 -9.25 0.27
N THR A 170 -8.09 -10.34 0.82
CA THR A 170 -9.52 -10.67 0.80
C THR A 170 -9.98 -11.12 2.18
N VAL A 171 -11.03 -10.48 2.68
CA VAL A 171 -11.69 -10.79 3.94
C VAL A 171 -13.08 -11.33 3.65
N GLN A 172 -13.33 -12.58 4.05
CA GLN A 172 -14.61 -13.24 3.82
C GLN A 172 -15.64 -12.82 4.87
N LEU A 173 -16.81 -12.36 4.41
CA LEU A 173 -17.94 -11.95 5.24
C LEU A 173 -19.15 -12.80 4.89
N ARG A 174 -19.98 -13.13 5.87
CA ARG A 174 -21.25 -13.83 5.64
C ARG A 174 -22.37 -12.84 5.37
N VAL A 175 -23.12 -13.05 4.27
CA VAL A 175 -24.32 -12.27 3.94
C VAL A 175 -25.36 -12.36 5.05
N GLY A 176 -25.98 -11.22 5.36
CA GLY A 176 -27.00 -11.10 6.41
C GLY A 176 -26.43 -11.04 7.83
N GLN A 177 -25.12 -10.87 7.98
CA GLN A 177 -24.46 -10.71 9.29
C GLN A 177 -23.63 -9.43 9.34
N VAL A 178 -23.64 -8.79 10.52
CA VAL A 178 -22.73 -7.70 10.85
C VAL A 178 -21.39 -8.30 11.26
N HIS A 179 -20.31 -7.81 10.64
CA HIS A 179 -18.93 -8.20 10.95
C HIS A 179 -18.17 -7.00 11.48
N VAL A 180 -17.27 -7.24 12.42
CA VAL A 180 -16.30 -6.26 12.93
C VAL A 180 -14.91 -6.73 12.54
N ILE A 181 -14.29 -6.00 11.62
CA ILE A 181 -12.96 -6.30 11.10
C ILE A 181 -11.95 -5.42 11.82
N HIS A 182 -10.96 -6.05 12.45
CA HIS A 182 -9.92 -5.35 13.16
C HIS A 182 -8.75 -5.09 12.21
N ILE A 183 -8.41 -3.83 12.00
CA ILE A 183 -7.30 -3.45 11.14
C ILE A 183 -6.04 -3.37 11.99
N PRO A 184 -5.01 -4.21 11.73
CA PRO A 184 -3.78 -4.18 12.49
C PRO A 184 -3.03 -2.88 12.17
N MET A 185 -2.65 -2.15 13.20
CA MET A 185 -1.84 -0.94 13.09
C MET A 185 -0.75 -0.99 14.15
N ALA A 186 0.48 -0.70 13.76
CA ALA A 186 1.59 -0.57 14.70
C ALA A 186 2.45 0.61 14.31
N ASP A 187 3.01 1.29 15.30
CA ASP A 187 3.98 2.36 15.11
C ASP A 187 5.25 2.05 15.91
N SER A 188 6.41 2.28 15.31
CA SER A 188 7.70 1.96 15.93
C SER A 188 8.24 3.06 16.82
N ASP A 189 7.74 4.29 16.69
CA ASP A 189 8.16 5.44 17.48
C ASP A 189 7.30 5.61 18.75
N GLY A 190 6.19 4.86 18.86
CA GLY A 190 5.26 4.89 19.98
C GLY A 190 4.18 5.97 19.85
N ASP A 191 3.95 6.47 18.64
CA ASP A 191 2.98 7.51 18.35
C ASP A 191 1.54 7.00 18.41
N LYS A 192 0.59 7.93 18.57
CA LYS A 192 -0.83 7.60 18.50
C LYS A 192 -1.16 7.27 17.04
N VAL A 193 -1.74 6.09 16.81
CA VAL A 193 -2.16 5.67 15.46
C VAL A 193 -3.68 5.71 15.33
N ARG A 194 -4.17 6.15 14.17
CA ARG A 194 -5.59 6.15 13.81
C ARG A 194 -5.76 5.69 12.37
N CYS A 195 -6.96 5.24 12.03
CA CYS A 195 -7.35 5.01 10.64
C CYS A 195 -8.54 5.88 10.24
N ARG A 196 -8.64 6.13 8.94
CA ARG A 196 -9.77 6.78 8.29
C ARG A 196 -9.98 6.21 6.88
N TRP A 197 -11.13 6.49 6.29
CA TRP A 197 -11.34 6.30 4.86
C TRP A 197 -10.44 7.24 4.06
N GLY A 198 -10.04 6.82 2.86
CA GLY A 198 -9.46 7.73 1.87
C GLY A 198 -10.43 8.84 1.49
N TYR A 199 -9.93 10.04 1.23
CA TYR A 199 -10.77 11.20 0.95
C TYR A 199 -11.25 11.27 -0.50
N ASP A 200 -10.37 10.97 -1.45
CA ASP A 200 -10.63 11.19 -2.86
C ASP A 200 -9.84 10.22 -3.76
N GLU A 201 -10.06 10.36 -5.08
CA GLU A 201 -9.35 9.59 -6.10
C GLU A 201 -7.85 9.93 -6.16
N PHE A 202 -7.45 11.13 -5.73
CA PHE A 202 -6.06 11.48 -5.69
C PHE A 202 -5.31 10.69 -4.61
N GLU A 203 -5.94 10.40 -3.48
CA GLU A 203 -5.33 9.68 -2.35
C GLU A 203 -5.35 8.16 -2.55
N VAL A 204 -6.50 7.59 -2.96
CA VAL A 204 -6.70 6.12 -2.96
C VAL A 204 -7.16 5.51 -4.29
N GLY A 205 -7.40 6.33 -5.32
CA GLY A 205 -7.96 5.88 -6.60
C GLY A 205 -9.49 5.76 -6.55
N GLY A 206 -10.09 5.06 -7.50
CA GLY A 206 -11.54 5.05 -7.73
C GLY A 206 -12.44 4.47 -6.63
N ILE A 207 -11.87 3.94 -5.54
CA ILE A 207 -12.61 3.30 -4.43
C ILE A 207 -12.52 4.05 -3.10
N TYR A 208 -12.65 5.38 -3.13
CA TYR A 208 -12.56 6.25 -1.94
C TYR A 208 -13.85 6.33 -1.09
N SER A 209 -14.98 5.81 -1.57
CA SER A 209 -16.25 5.89 -0.85
C SER A 209 -16.26 4.97 0.38
N ALA A 210 -16.73 5.47 1.52
CA ALA A 210 -16.85 4.69 2.76
C ALA A 210 -17.80 3.50 2.62
N LYS A 211 -17.39 2.34 3.14
CA LYS A 211 -18.11 1.06 3.06
C LYS A 211 -18.36 0.47 4.45
N GLY A 212 -19.18 1.15 5.23
CA GLY A 212 -19.51 0.79 6.61
C GLY A 212 -19.03 1.80 7.63
N ASP A 213 -19.20 1.46 8.91
CA ASP A 213 -18.87 2.32 10.04
C ASP A 213 -17.44 2.07 10.49
N LEU A 214 -16.61 3.11 10.50
CA LEU A 214 -15.20 3.01 10.87
C LEU A 214 -14.96 3.72 12.21
N ARG A 215 -14.45 2.97 13.18
CA ARG A 215 -13.85 3.51 14.40
C ARG A 215 -12.35 3.72 14.14
N SER A 216 -11.84 4.89 14.50
CA SER A 216 -10.47 5.28 14.17
C SER A 216 -9.39 4.67 15.08
N ASN A 217 -9.70 4.44 16.36
CA ASN A 217 -8.78 3.79 17.32
C ASN A 217 -9.55 3.07 18.47
N PRO A 218 -9.31 1.76 18.70
CA PRO A 218 -8.66 0.83 17.76
C PRO A 218 -9.35 0.88 16.40
N CYS A 219 -8.59 0.59 15.34
CA CYS A 219 -9.16 0.64 13.99
C CYS A 219 -10.07 -0.57 13.77
N GLU A 220 -11.37 -0.31 13.82
CA GLU A 220 -12.42 -1.32 13.72
C GLU A 220 -13.40 -0.88 12.64
N LEU A 221 -13.58 -1.74 11.65
CA LEU A 221 -14.49 -1.52 10.54
C LEU A 221 -15.68 -2.46 10.68
N THR A 222 -16.86 -1.86 10.88
CA THR A 222 -18.13 -2.57 10.99
C THR A 222 -18.84 -2.55 9.64
N TYR A 223 -19.13 -3.72 9.10
CA TYR A 223 -19.80 -3.87 7.81
C TYR A 223 -20.89 -4.92 7.87
N ASN A 224 -22.00 -4.67 7.16
CA ASN A 224 -23.11 -5.60 6.98
C ASN A 224 -23.26 -5.93 5.50
N ALA A 225 -22.85 -7.13 5.11
CA ALA A 225 -22.99 -7.60 3.73
C ALA A 225 -24.45 -8.00 3.49
N THR A 226 -25.12 -7.36 2.53
CA THR A 226 -26.55 -7.61 2.21
C THR A 226 -26.76 -8.33 0.87
N THR A 227 -25.76 -8.31 -0.01
CA THR A 227 -25.75 -9.00 -1.31
C THR A 227 -24.56 -9.96 -1.38
N ILE A 228 -24.38 -10.69 -2.48
CA ILE A 228 -23.19 -11.52 -2.79
C ILE A 228 -22.26 -10.74 -3.74
N GLY A 229 -20.94 -10.82 -3.58
CA GLY A 229 -19.99 -10.07 -4.41
C GLY A 229 -18.70 -9.63 -3.71
N TYR A 230 -18.04 -8.64 -4.34
CA TYR A 230 -16.81 -8.03 -3.85
C TYR A 230 -17.03 -6.55 -3.55
N GLU A 231 -16.30 -6.02 -2.57
CA GLU A 231 -16.25 -4.58 -2.31
C GLU A 231 -14.81 -4.17 -2.02
N GLY A 232 -14.38 -3.03 -2.59
CA GLY A 232 -13.07 -2.47 -2.33
C GLY A 232 -13.07 -1.64 -1.06
N VAL A 233 -12.06 -1.83 -0.22
CA VAL A 233 -11.81 -1.04 0.98
C VAL A 233 -10.51 -0.28 0.80
N ALA A 234 -10.56 1.04 0.95
CA ALA A 234 -9.38 1.89 0.94
C ALA A 234 -9.32 2.75 2.21
N LEU A 235 -8.39 2.40 3.09
CA LEU A 235 -8.11 3.11 4.32
C LEU A 235 -6.76 3.81 4.25
N VAL A 236 -6.64 4.84 5.08
CA VAL A 236 -5.39 5.53 5.36
C VAL A 236 -5.10 5.37 6.84
N ILE A 237 -3.88 4.92 7.15
CA ILE A 237 -3.40 4.74 8.52
C ILE A 237 -2.42 5.86 8.82
N GLU A 238 -2.65 6.56 9.92
CA GLU A 238 -2.01 7.81 10.26
C GLU A 238 -1.44 7.75 11.67
N ASP A 239 -0.24 8.29 11.85
CA ASP A 239 0.37 8.53 13.15
C ASP A 239 0.36 10.03 13.51
N PHE A 240 0.30 10.30 14.80
CA PHE A 240 0.16 11.64 15.34
C PHE A 240 1.12 11.84 16.50
N ASP A 241 1.66 13.05 16.59
CA ASP A 241 2.47 13.45 17.73
C ASP A 241 1.63 13.62 19.01
N THR A 242 2.30 13.99 20.10
CA THR A 242 1.65 14.19 21.40
C THR A 242 0.60 15.29 21.40
N ASN A 243 0.66 16.23 20.44
CA ASN A 243 -0.28 17.34 20.27
C ASN A 243 -1.37 17.04 19.23
N ASP A 244 -1.49 15.77 18.81
CA ASP A 244 -2.42 15.33 17.76
C ASP A 244 -2.15 15.96 16.38
N ALA A 245 -0.91 16.39 16.10
CA ALA A 245 -0.49 16.81 14.77
C ALA A 245 -0.12 15.58 13.91
N LEU A 246 -0.62 15.54 12.67
CA LEU A 246 -0.35 14.46 11.71
C LEU A 246 1.15 14.40 11.36
N LEU A 247 1.77 13.23 11.52
CA LEU A 247 3.18 13.02 11.21
C LEU A 247 3.38 12.34 9.85
N SER A 248 2.58 11.31 9.57
CA SER A 248 2.59 10.57 8.32
C SER A 248 1.27 9.84 8.08
N SER A 249 1.10 9.42 6.83
CA SER A 249 -0.07 8.68 6.36
C SER A 249 0.41 7.57 5.42
N ILE A 250 -0.11 6.35 5.58
CA ILE A 250 0.15 5.21 4.71
C ILE A 250 -1.15 4.64 4.14
N PRO A 251 -1.15 4.13 2.90
CA PRO A 251 -2.32 3.52 2.30
C PRO A 251 -2.45 2.05 2.73
N LEU A 252 -3.67 1.61 2.97
CA LEU A 252 -4.05 0.21 3.12
C LEU A 252 -5.29 -0.07 2.28
N GLN A 253 -5.18 -1.00 1.34
CA GLN A 253 -6.30 -1.40 0.49
C GLN A 253 -6.46 -2.91 0.46
N PHE A 254 -7.70 -3.38 0.47
CA PHE A 254 -8.05 -4.80 0.42
C PHE A 254 -9.51 -4.98 -0.04
N LEU A 255 -9.97 -6.23 -0.15
CA LEU A 255 -11.30 -6.58 -0.60
C LEU A 255 -12.14 -7.24 0.49
N TYR A 256 -13.44 -6.99 0.46
CA TYR A 256 -14.43 -7.92 0.98
C TYR A 256 -14.83 -8.94 -0.08
N LEU A 257 -15.10 -10.15 0.38
CA LEU A 257 -15.78 -11.19 -0.36
C LEU A 257 -16.95 -11.68 0.48
N TYR A 258 -18.15 -11.68 -0.07
CA TYR A 258 -19.36 -12.07 0.64
C TYR A 258 -20.29 -12.94 -0.20
#